data_AF-A0A947NNM8-F1
#
_entry.id   AF-A0A947NNM8-F1
#
_cell.length_a   1.000
_cell.length_b   1.000
_cell.length_c   1.000
_cell.angle_alpha   90.00
_cell.angle_beta   90.00
_cell.angle_gamma   90.00
#
_symmetry.space_group_name_H-M   'P 1'
#
loop_
_entity.id
_entity.type
_entity.pdbx_description
1 polymer ?
#
loop_
_entity_poly.entity_id
_entity_poly.type
_entity_poly.pdbx_seq_one_letter_code
_entity_poly.pdbx_strand_id
1 'polypeptide(L)'
;MSFSLGLLLIPYLLAILLFLVLAVLNVYHLIRYGATTGTSFVFTFIFMAGAVIIAFVSWQMLAQIDWTTSVGFSLYSSSAADLPQI
;
A
#
# COMPACT_ATOMS: atom_id res chain seq x y z
N MET A 1 -3.85 -26.32 0.57
CA MET A 1 -3.21 -25.70 -0.62
C MET A 1 -2.54 -24.42 -0.17
N SER A 2 -1.30 -24.16 -0.60
CA SER A 2 -0.57 -22.94 -0.27
C SER A 2 -0.18 -22.17 -1.53
N PHE A 3 -0.12 -20.85 -1.44
CA PHE A 3 0.28 -19.96 -2.53
C PHE A 3 1.22 -18.87 -2.00
N SER A 4 1.98 -18.24 -2.89
CA SER A 4 2.91 -17.17 -2.52
C SER A 4 2.16 -15.89 -2.13
N LEU A 5 2.56 -15.26 -1.02
CA LEU A 5 2.05 -13.98 -0.55
C LEU A 5 2.14 -12.90 -1.64
N GLY A 6 3.14 -12.98 -2.51
CA GLY A 6 3.31 -12.09 -3.66
C GLY A 6 2.05 -11.97 -4.52
N LEU A 7 1.25 -13.04 -4.65
CA LEU A 7 -0.01 -13.00 -5.42
C LEU A 7 -1.02 -11.99 -4.84
N LEU A 8 -1.06 -11.84 -3.50
CA LEU A 8 -1.91 -10.86 -2.80
C LEU A 8 -1.32 -9.45 -2.83
N LEU A 9 -0.01 -9.30 -2.96
CA LEU A 9 0.67 -8.01 -3.00
C LEU A 9 0.59 -7.34 -4.39
N ILE A 10 0.35 -8.09 -5.46
CA ILE A 10 0.23 -7.54 -6.82
C ILE A 10 -0.86 -6.45 -6.93
N PRO A 11 -2.11 -6.66 -6.50
CA PRO A 11 -3.13 -5.61 -6.51
C PRO A 11 -2.74 -4.36 -5.72
N TYR A 12 -2.03 -4.54 -4.61
CA TYR A 12 -1.53 -3.42 -3.81
C TYR A 12 -0.46 -2.63 -4.56
N LEU A 13 0.45 -3.31 -5.25
CA LEU A 13 1.47 -2.66 -6.08
C LEU A 13 0.85 -1.88 -7.26
N LEU A 14 -0.22 -2.39 -7.86
CA LEU A 14 -0.99 -1.66 -8.88
C LEU A 14 -1.63 -0.38 -8.32
N ALA A 15 -2.15 -0.43 -7.08
CA ALA A 15 -2.70 0.75 -6.41
C ALA A 15 -1.61 1.80 -6.13
N ILE A 16 -0.42 1.38 -5.68
CA ILE A 16 0.74 2.28 -5.50
C ILE A 16 1.13 2.91 -6.84
N LEU A 17 1.19 2.13 -7.92
CA LEU A 17 1.55 2.63 -9.24
C LEU A 17 0.54 3.66 -9.74
N LEU A 18 -0.77 3.36 -9.62
CA LEU A 18 -1.83 4.30 -9.95
C LEU A 18 -1.72 5.60 -9.14
N PHE A 19 -1.49 5.48 -7.83
CA PHE A 19 -1.28 6.62 -6.95
C PHE A 19 -0.09 7.48 -7.40
N LEU A 20 1.05 6.86 -7.72
CA LEU A 20 2.24 7.58 -8.19
C LEU A 20 1.97 8.32 -9.51
N VAL A 21 1.29 7.68 -10.46
CA VAL A 21 0.90 8.33 -11.73
C VAL A 21 0.02 9.55 -11.45
N LEU A 22 -1.02 9.40 -10.63
CA LEU A 22 -1.92 10.51 -10.26
C LEU A 22 -1.16 11.62 -9.52
N ALA A 23 -0.25 11.28 -8.62
CA ALA A 23 0.58 12.23 -7.91
C ALA A 23 1.46 13.04 -8.89
N VAL A 24 2.13 12.38 -9.84
CA VAL A 24 2.94 13.06 -10.87
C VAL A 24 2.08 13.97 -11.75
N LEU A 25 0.90 13.51 -12.19
CA LEU A 25 -0.02 14.33 -12.97
C LEU A 25 -0.48 15.58 -12.20
N ASN A 26 -0.77 15.44 -10.91
CA ASN A 26 -1.16 16.57 -10.06
C ASN A 26 -0.02 17.55 -9.85
N VAL A 27 1.21 17.06 -9.63
CA VAL A 27 2.40 17.92 -9.53
C VAL A 27 2.66 18.65 -10.84
N TYR A 28 2.57 17.96 -11.97
CA TYR A 28 2.68 18.57 -13.29
C TYR A 28 1.61 19.64 -13.53
N HIS A 29 0.36 19.35 -13.16
CA HIS A 29 -0.74 20.32 -13.25
C HIS A 29 -0.47 21.55 -12.40
N LEU A 30 0.00 21.37 -11.17
CA LEU A 30 0.37 22.45 -10.25
C LEU A 30 1.52 23.31 -10.75
N ILE A 31 2.54 22.71 -11.36
CA ILE A 31 3.67 23.45 -11.96
C ILE A 31 3.20 24.25 -13.18
N ARG A 32 2.37 23.66 -14.05
CA ARG A 32 1.98 24.27 -15.33
C ARG A 32 0.87 25.31 -15.21
N TYR A 33 -0.10 25.11 -14.32
CA TYR A 33 -1.26 25.99 -14.14
C TYR A 33 -1.17 26.79 -12.82
N GLY A 34 0.07 26.98 -12.36
CA GLY A 34 0.50 27.60 -11.11
C GLY A 34 -0.53 28.35 -10.27
N ALA A 35 -0.62 27.89 -9.02
CA ALA A 35 -1.04 28.61 -7.84
C ALA A 35 -0.50 30.06 -7.76
N THR A 36 -1.24 31.06 -8.25
CA THR A 36 -0.84 32.48 -8.15
C THR A 36 -1.03 33.08 -6.76
N THR A 37 -1.60 32.32 -5.83
CA THR A 37 -1.93 32.78 -4.47
C THR A 37 -1.17 31.98 -3.41
N GLY A 38 -0.85 32.62 -2.27
CA GLY A 38 -0.18 31.96 -1.15
C GLY A 38 -0.96 30.75 -0.60
N THR A 39 -2.30 30.80 -0.63
CA THR A 39 -3.16 29.69 -0.25
C THR A 39 -2.91 28.47 -1.14
N SER A 40 -2.88 28.66 -2.46
CA SER A 40 -2.64 27.58 -3.41
C SER A 40 -1.22 26.99 -3.27
N PHE A 41 -0.21 27.78 -2.87
CA PHE A 41 1.12 27.27 -2.52
C PHE A 41 1.09 26.33 -1.32
N VAL A 42 0.41 26.71 -0.23
CA VAL A 42 0.33 25.88 0.99
C VAL A 42 -0.34 24.54 0.70
N PHE A 43 -1.47 24.53 -0.03
CA PHE A 43 -2.14 23.28 -0.41
C PHE A 43 -1.28 22.40 -1.32
N THR A 44 -0.55 23.01 -2.26
CA THR A 44 0.41 22.30 -3.13
C THR A 44 1.52 21.65 -2.32
N PHE A 45 2.09 22.39 -1.36
CA PHE A 45 3.13 21.88 -0.49
C PHE A 45 2.64 20.70 0.36
N ILE A 46 1.46 20.81 0.98
CA ILE A 46 0.86 19.74 1.78
C ILE A 46 0.60 18.50 0.91
N PHE A 47 0.05 18.69 -0.30
CA PHE A 47 -0.18 17.59 -1.23
C PHE A 47 1.12 16.88 -1.61
N MET A 48 2.16 17.65 -1.99
CA MET A 48 3.47 17.10 -2.33
C MET A 48 4.11 16.35 -1.16
N ALA A 49 4.15 16.97 0.02
CA ALA A 49 4.72 16.36 1.22
C ALA A 49 3.99 15.07 1.59
N GLY A 50 2.64 15.10 1.59
CA GLY A 50 1.81 13.93 1.83
C GLY A 50 2.07 12.83 0.80
N ALA A 51 2.20 13.18 -0.48
CA ALA A 51 2.46 12.21 -1.53
C ALA A 51 3.81 11.51 -1.37
N VAL A 52 4.85 12.28 -1.04
CA VAL A 52 6.19 11.74 -0.73
C VAL A 52 6.17 10.84 0.50
N ILE A 53 5.49 11.25 1.58
CA ILE A 53 5.36 10.45 2.80
C ILE A 53 4.66 9.13 2.51
N ILE A 54 3.53 9.15 1.81
CA ILE A 54 2.79 7.92 1.45
C ILE A 54 3.68 6.99 0.62
N ALA A 55 4.34 7.52 -0.42
CA ALA A 55 5.24 6.73 -1.26
C ALA A 55 6.39 6.11 -0.45
N PHE A 56 7.01 6.88 0.45
CA PHE A 56 8.10 6.41 1.30
C PHE A 56 7.65 5.33 2.28
N VAL A 57 6.53 5.54 2.98
CA VAL A 57 5.99 4.55 3.93
C VAL A 57 5.58 3.28 3.20
N SER A 58 4.89 3.40 2.06
CA SER A 58 4.55 2.25 1.22
C SER A 58 5.80 1.47 0.82
N TRP A 59 6.88 2.14 0.40
CA TRP A 59 8.15 1.49 0.08
C TRP A 59 8.77 0.76 1.28
N GLN A 60 8.84 1.42 2.44
CA GLN A 60 9.39 0.83 3.66
C GLN A 60 8.63 -0.43 4.09
N MET A 61 7.30 -0.39 4.05
CA MET A 61 6.47 -1.56 4.37
C MET A 61 6.66 -2.68 3.35
N LEU A 62 6.73 -2.37 2.05
CA LEU A 62 6.90 -3.38 1.01
C LEU A 62 8.27 -4.05 1.04
N ALA A 63 9.33 -3.29 1.34
CA ALA A 63 10.70 -3.78 1.32
C ALA A 63 10.99 -4.81 2.42
N GLN A 64 10.20 -4.81 3.50
CA GLN A 64 10.35 -5.74 4.63
C GLN A 64 9.59 -7.05 4.43
N ILE A 65 8.72 -7.14 3.43
CA ILE A 65 7.88 -8.31 3.20
C ILE A 65 8.60 -9.26 2.24
N ASP A 66 8.77 -10.52 2.65
CA ASP A 66 9.22 -11.58 1.74
C ASP A 66 8.04 -12.04 0.86
N TRP A 67 8.14 -11.75 -0.44
CA TRP A 67 7.12 -12.06 -1.45
C TRP A 67 6.99 -13.56 -1.70
N THR A 68 8.02 -14.33 -1.39
CA THR A 68 8.04 -15.79 -1.58
C THR A 68 7.40 -16.53 -0.40
N THR A 69 7.05 -15.82 0.67
CA THR A 69 6.36 -16.38 1.84
C THR A 69 5.15 -17.20 1.41
N SER A 70 5.13 -18.48 1.80
CA SER A 70 4.03 -19.39 1.49
C SER A 70 2.88 -19.17 2.48
N VAL A 71 1.71 -18.82 1.96
CA VAL A 71 0.48 -18.63 2.73
C VAL A 71 -0.44 -19.81 2.45
N GLY A 72 -0.88 -20.48 3.49
CA GLY A 72 -1.83 -21.59 3.42
C GLY A 72 -3.04 -21.34 4.31
N PHE A 73 -4.18 -21.87 3.90
CA PHE A 73 -5.34 -21.97 4.79
C PHE A 73 -5.23 -23.23 5.64
N SER A 74 -5.28 -23.06 6.96
CA SER A 74 -5.51 -24.17 7.90
C SER A 74 -6.97 -24.10 8.35
N LEU A 75 -7.72 -25.18 8.12
CA LEU A 75 -9.01 -25.36 8.77
C LEU A 75 -8.72 -25.92 10.15
N TYR A 76 -8.99 -25.15 11.19
CA TYR A 76 -8.88 -25.64 12.55
C TYR A 76 -9.98 -26.69 12.77
N SER A 77 -9.63 -27.98 12.63
CA SER A 77 -10.52 -29.06 13.01
C SER A 77 -10.31 -29.34 14.50
N SER A 78 -11.26 -28.93 15.35
CA SER A 78 -11.31 -29.45 16.71
C SER A 78 -11.52 -30.96 16.63
N SER A 79 -10.56 -31.72 17.14
CA SER A 79 -10.67 -33.18 17.20
C SER A 79 -11.50 -33.58 18.43
N ALA A 80 -12.15 -34.75 18.41
CA ALA A 80 -12.85 -35.27 19.59
C ALA A 80 -11.92 -35.49 20.81
N ALA A 81 -10.59 -35.49 20.60
CA ALA A 81 -9.58 -35.56 21.65
C ALA A 81 -9.36 -34.22 22.37
N ASP A 82 -9.84 -33.10 21.80
CA ASP A 82 -9.78 -31.77 22.42
C ASP A 82 -10.94 -31.55 23.41
N LEU A 83 -11.86 -32.52 23.52
CA LEU A 83 -12.93 -32.50 24.52
C LEU A 83 -12.39 -33.06 25.86
N PRO A 84 -12.63 -32.37 26.98
CA PRO A 84 -12.28 -32.89 28.30
C PRO A 84 -12.96 -34.24 28.50
N GLN A 85 -12.17 -35.25 28.84
CA GLN A 85 -12.66 -36.59 29.15
C GLN A 85 -13.36 -36.52 30.52
N ILE A 86 -14.70 -36.51 30.52
CA ILE A 86 -15.55 -36.56 31.72
C ILE A 86 -16.00 -37.99 31.95
#